data_AF-A0A9Q9C308-F1
#
_entry.id   AF-A0A9Q9C308-F1
#
_cell.length_a   1.000
_cell.length_b   1.000
_cell.length_c   1.000
_cell.angle_alpha   90.00
_cell.angle_beta   90.00
_cell.angle_gamma   90.00
#
_symmetry.space_group_name_H-M   'P 1'
#
loop_
_entity.id
_entity.type
_entity.pdbx_description
1 polymer ?
#
loop_
_entity_poly.entity_id
_entity_poly.type
_entity_poly.pdbx_seq_one_letter_code
_entity_poly.pdbx_strand_id
1 'polypeptide(L)'
;MEEERLLEITIPGTRDVEGKHTEYEVVCITNSKSFEKCYTKAFRRYSDFYKLHRRLKCLIKVLPEFPKKRWNKMSKDVIEERMKMLSIYLKFVCDQILKGGKGVEKIEADVVAFVQGKDSKTSS
;
A
#
# COMPACT_ATOMS: atom_id res chain seq x y z
N MET A 1 -25.76 -12.08 -12.81
CA MET A 1 -24.32 -12.34 -12.97
C MET A 1 -23.65 -11.47 -11.94
N GLU A 2 -23.15 -12.05 -10.85
CA GLU A 2 -22.39 -11.26 -9.86
C GLU A 2 -21.06 -10.87 -10.53
N GLU A 3 -20.78 -9.58 -10.62
CA GLU A 3 -19.48 -9.11 -11.08
C GLU A 3 -18.40 -9.58 -10.10
N GLU A 4 -17.36 -10.22 -10.60
CA GLU A 4 -16.23 -10.65 -9.78
C GLU A 4 -15.56 -9.44 -9.13
N ARG A 5 -15.29 -9.51 -7.82
CA ARG A 5 -14.67 -8.41 -7.09
C ARG A 5 -13.21 -8.26 -7.55
N LEU A 6 -12.87 -7.09 -8.08
CA LEU A 6 -11.56 -6.72 -8.57
C LEU A 6 -10.87 -5.78 -7.58
N LEU A 7 -9.66 -6.12 -7.17
CA LEU A 7 -8.78 -5.23 -6.41
C LEU A 7 -7.32 -5.58 -6.74
N GLU A 8 -6.75 -4.84 -7.68
CA GLU A 8 -5.36 -4.98 -8.11
C GLU A 8 -4.54 -3.79 -7.67
N ILE A 9 -3.36 -4.05 -7.14
CA ILE A 9 -2.42 -3.01 -6.70
C ILE A 9 -1.02 -3.33 -7.19
N THR A 10 -0.34 -2.31 -7.72
CA THR A 10 1.02 -2.43 -8.26
C THR A 10 1.87 -1.25 -7.83
N ILE A 11 3.19 -1.46 -7.81
CA ILE A 11 4.17 -0.41 -7.60
C ILE A 11 5.08 -0.34 -8.83
N PRO A 12 4.69 0.36 -9.91
CA PRO A 12 5.42 0.34 -11.17
C PRO A 12 6.74 1.12 -11.16
N GLY A 13 6.96 1.97 -10.16
CA GLY A 13 8.17 2.78 -10.10
C GLY A 13 8.32 3.61 -8.84
N THR A 14 9.34 4.44 -8.87
CA THR A 14 9.69 5.33 -7.76
C THR A 14 10.08 6.71 -8.28
N ARG A 15 9.90 7.74 -7.45
CA ARG A 15 10.46 9.08 -7.69
C ARG A 15 11.29 9.54 -6.51
N ASP A 16 12.34 10.29 -6.79
CA ASP A 16 13.07 11.06 -5.79
C ASP A 16 12.34 12.40 -5.57
N VAL A 17 12.12 12.75 -4.31
CA VAL A 17 11.60 14.06 -3.90
C VAL A 17 12.74 14.92 -3.38
N GLU A 18 13.38 15.64 -4.30
CA GLU A 18 14.43 16.64 -4.03
C GLU A 18 15.54 16.17 -3.08
N GLY A 19 15.92 14.88 -3.12
CA GLY A 19 16.96 14.30 -2.27
C GLY A 19 16.54 14.10 -0.80
N LYS A 20 15.28 14.36 -0.43
CA LYS A 20 14.78 14.22 0.95
C LYS A 20 14.31 12.79 1.24
N HIS A 21 13.51 12.23 0.33
CA HIS A 21 12.98 10.88 0.43
C HIS A 21 12.55 10.32 -0.94
N THR A 22 12.47 9.00 -1.01
CA THR A 22 11.89 8.28 -2.15
C THR A 22 10.42 8.02 -1.91
N GLU A 23 9.63 8.26 -2.93
CA GLU A 23 8.23 7.85 -3.00
C GLU A 23 8.07 6.74 -4.02
N TYR A 24 7.18 5.81 -3.69
CA TYR A 24 6.80 4.68 -4.51
C TYR A 24 5.48 5.04 -5.18
N GLU A 25 5.42 4.89 -6.50
CA GLU A 25 4.18 5.04 -7.26
C GLU A 25 3.30 3.84 -6.95
N VAL A 26 2.14 4.06 -6.34
CA VAL A 26 1.13 3.03 -6.05
C VAL A 26 -0.02 3.22 -7.00
N VAL A 27 -0.26 2.22 -7.85
CA VAL A 27 -1.39 2.19 -8.78
C VAL A 27 -2.38 1.13 -8.32
N CYS A 28 -3.65 1.52 -8.18
CA CYS A 28 -4.73 0.65 -7.74
C CYS A 28 -5.86 0.67 -8.78
N ILE A 29 -6.33 -0.52 -9.15
CA ILE A 29 -7.47 -0.74 -10.04
C ILE A 29 -8.49 -1.60 -9.31
N THR A 30 -9.75 -1.17 -9.26
CA THR A 30 -10.77 -1.85 -8.46
C THR A 30 -12.20 -1.53 -8.93
N ASN A 31 -13.12 -2.46 -8.70
CA ASN A 31 -14.57 -2.21 -8.80
C ASN A 31 -15.25 -2.10 -7.42
N SER A 32 -14.47 -2.07 -6.33
CA SER A 32 -15.00 -1.92 -4.98
C SER A 32 -15.61 -0.53 -4.77
N LYS A 33 -16.84 -0.49 -4.27
CA LYS A 33 -17.57 0.74 -3.93
C LYS A 33 -16.95 1.51 -2.76
N SER A 34 -16.02 0.89 -2.04
CA SER A 34 -15.25 1.54 -0.97
C SER A 34 -14.25 2.58 -1.52
N PHE A 35 -13.93 2.51 -2.81
CA PHE A 35 -13.06 3.47 -3.49
C PHE A 35 -13.88 4.52 -4.24
N GLU A 36 -13.45 5.78 -4.19
CA GLU A 36 -14.10 6.87 -4.95
C GLU A 36 -13.86 6.76 -6.46
N LYS A 37 -12.77 6.08 -6.86
CA LYS A 37 -12.36 5.95 -8.26
C LYS A 37 -11.91 4.52 -8.51
N CYS A 38 -12.32 3.96 -9.64
CA CYS A 38 -11.90 2.63 -10.08
C CYS A 38 -10.42 2.54 -10.44
N TYR A 39 -9.79 3.68 -10.76
CA TYR A 39 -8.36 3.82 -10.98
C TYR A 39 -7.80 4.93 -10.08
N THR A 40 -6.80 4.60 -9.28
CA THR A 40 -6.10 5.56 -8.43
C THR A 40 -4.59 5.41 -8.58
N LYS A 41 -3.90 6.53 -8.81
CA LYS A 41 -2.44 6.65 -8.76
C LYS A 41 -2.06 7.57 -7.61
N ALA A 42 -1.21 7.08 -6.71
CA ALA A 42 -0.75 7.84 -5.56
C ALA A 42 0.75 7.63 -5.33
N PHE A 43 1.42 8.64 -4.79
CA PHE A 43 2.82 8.52 -4.37
C PHE A 43 2.87 8.38 -2.85
N ARG A 44 3.61 7.37 -2.37
CA ARG A 44 3.72 7.05 -0.94
C ARG A 44 5.16 6.87 -0.55
N ARG A 45 5.58 7.45 0.57
CA ARG A 45 6.92 7.21 1.13
C ARG A 45 6.90 5.99 2.03
N TYR A 46 8.07 5.39 2.25
CA TYR A 46 8.22 4.20 3.11
C TYR A 46 7.51 4.31 4.46
N SER A 47 7.51 5.49 5.10
CA SER A 47 6.84 5.69 6.39
C SER A 47 5.32 5.55 6.32
N ASP A 48 4.70 5.81 5.16
CA ASP A 48 3.25 5.65 4.97
C ASP A 48 2.90 4.16 4.92
N PHE A 49 3.69 3.37 4.18
CA PHE A 49 3.59 1.91 4.19
C PHE A 49 3.80 1.35 5.59
N TYR A 50 4.76 1.89 6.35
CA TYR A 50 5.01 1.44 7.71
C TYR A 50 3.84 1.75 8.65
N LYS A 51 3.18 2.92 8.51
CA LYS A 51 1.95 3.25 9.25
C LYS A 51 0.84 2.26 8.91
N LEU A 52 0.62 1.99 7.62
CA LEU A 52 -0.34 0.98 7.17
C LEU A 52 -0.01 -0.40 7.77
N HIS A 53 1.24 -0.85 7.68
CA HIS A 53 1.69 -2.13 8.24
C HIS A 53 1.38 -2.26 9.73
N ARG A 54 1.60 -1.20 10.53
CA ARG A 54 1.26 -1.21 11.95
C ARG A 54 -0.22 -1.44 12.22
N ARG A 55 -1.10 -0.86 11.39
CA ARG A 55 -2.56 -1.07 11.49
C ARG A 55 -2.93 -2.50 11.09
N LEU A 56 -2.41 -2.96 9.95
CA LEU A 56 -2.67 -4.30 9.41
C LEU A 56 -2.17 -5.43 10.33
N LYS A 57 -1.05 -5.23 11.03
CA LYS A 57 -0.49 -6.23 11.95
C LYS A 57 -1.44 -6.58 13.12
N CYS A 58 -2.36 -5.67 13.47
CA CYS A 58 -3.39 -5.93 14.48
C CYS A 58 -4.60 -6.70 13.91
N LEU A 59 -4.74 -6.77 12.59
CA LEU A 59 -5.92 -7.32 11.90
C LEU A 59 -5.62 -8.64 11.19
N ILE A 60 -4.41 -8.79 10.65
CA ILE A 60 -3.99 -9.95 9.86
C ILE A 60 -2.97 -10.76 10.67
N LYS A 61 -3.30 -12.02 10.96
CA LYS A 61 -2.46 -12.90 11.80
C LYS A 61 -1.08 -13.16 11.20
N VAL A 62 -1.02 -13.36 9.88
CA VAL A 62 0.21 -13.69 9.15
C VAL A 62 0.36 -12.73 7.99
N LEU A 63 1.34 -11.85 8.10
CA LEU A 63 1.72 -10.90 7.05
C LEU A 63 3.07 -11.33 6.45
N PRO A 64 3.31 -11.05 5.15
CA PRO A 64 4.64 -11.17 4.56
C PRO A 64 5.68 -10.34 5.30
N GLU A 65 6.96 -10.67 5.11
CA GLU A 65 8.04 -9.87 5.68
C GLU A 65 7.96 -8.43 5.16
N PHE A 66 7.98 -7.48 6.11
CA PHE A 66 7.96 -6.06 5.79
C PHE A 66 9.40 -5.54 5.71
N PRO A 67 9.76 -4.74 4.69
CA PRO A 67 11.11 -4.24 4.53
C PRO A 67 11.57 -3.46 5.75
N LYS A 68 12.79 -3.70 6.21
CA LYS A 68 13.34 -3.06 7.41
C LYS A 68 13.71 -1.59 7.16
N LYS A 69 13.73 -0.80 8.24
CA LYS A 69 14.31 0.55 8.20
C LYS A 69 15.82 0.41 7.98
N ARG A 70 16.36 1.23 7.08
CA ARG A 70 17.78 1.21 6.67
C ARG A 70 18.31 2.64 6.73
N TRP A 71 19.58 2.79 7.14
CA TRP A 71 20.27 4.08 7.22
C TRP A 71 20.57 4.64 5.81
N ASN A 72 21.02 3.77 4.91
CA ASN A 72 21.25 4.05 3.49
C ASN A 72 19.95 4.01 2.66
N LYS A 73 18.86 4.62 3.15
CA LYS A 73 17.52 4.53 2.55
C LYS A 73 17.42 4.96 1.08
N MET A 74 18.38 5.75 0.58
CA MET A 74 18.41 6.30 -0.79
C MET A 74 19.32 5.54 -1.74
N SER A 75 20.03 4.50 -1.29
CA SER A 75 20.79 3.65 -2.22
C SER A 75 19.83 2.90 -3.14
N LYS A 76 20.19 2.78 -4.42
CA LYS A 76 19.39 2.08 -5.44
C LYS A 76 18.99 0.68 -5.00
N ASP A 77 19.92 -0.10 -4.45
CA ASP A 77 19.65 -1.47 -3.97
C ASP A 77 18.54 -1.51 -2.90
N VAL A 78 18.57 -0.58 -1.94
CA VAL A 78 17.54 -0.48 -0.89
C VAL A 78 16.19 -0.05 -1.46
N ILE A 79 16.18 0.83 -2.47
CA ILE A 79 14.95 1.28 -3.13
C ILE A 79 14.33 0.11 -3.92
N GLU A 80 15.13 -0.61 -4.70
CA GLU A 80 14.68 -1.77 -5.48
C GLU A 80 14.21 -2.93 -4.61
N GLU A 81 14.97 -3.27 -3.56
CA GLU A 81 14.59 -4.26 -2.55
C GLU A 81 13.23 -3.91 -1.93
N ARG A 82 13.07 -2.66 -1.49
CA ARG A 82 11.80 -2.17 -0.93
C ARG A 82 10.67 -2.23 -1.94
N MET A 83 10.88 -1.79 -3.18
CA MET A 83 9.84 -1.79 -4.21
C MET A 83 9.32 -3.21 -4.45
N LYS A 84 10.22 -4.21 -4.55
CA LYS A 84 9.87 -5.63 -4.69
C LYS A 84 9.08 -6.14 -3.49
N MET A 85 9.60 -5.94 -2.27
CA MET A 85 8.95 -6.40 -1.04
C MET A 85 7.59 -5.73 -0.80
N LEU A 86 7.48 -4.42 -1.01
CA LEU A 86 6.24 -3.67 -0.84
C LEU A 86 5.18 -4.07 -1.88
N SER A 87 5.60 -4.40 -3.11
CA SER A 87 4.69 -4.91 -4.16
C SER A 87 4.08 -6.25 -3.75
N ILE A 88 4.91 -7.19 -3.29
CA ILE A 88 4.45 -8.50 -2.80
C ILE A 88 3.54 -8.32 -1.59
N TYR A 89 3.94 -7.45 -0.65
CA TYR A 89 3.19 -7.17 0.57
C TYR A 89 1.79 -6.62 0.26
N LEU A 90 1.68 -5.59 -0.59
CA LEU A 90 0.39 -4.99 -0.93
C LEU A 90 -0.51 -5.97 -1.71
N LYS A 91 0.06 -6.72 -2.65
CA LYS A 91 -0.69 -7.77 -3.37
C LYS A 91 -1.29 -8.78 -2.40
N PHE A 92 -0.50 -9.27 -1.44
CA PHE A 92 -1.00 -10.17 -0.40
C PHE A 92 -2.16 -9.56 0.40
N VAL A 93 -2.06 -8.29 0.79
CA VAL A 93 -3.12 -7.61 1.55
C VAL A 93 -4.41 -7.51 0.72
N CYS A 94 -4.30 -7.17 -0.56
CA CYS A 94 -5.44 -7.16 -1.49
C CYS A 94 -6.06 -8.56 -1.65
N ASP A 95 -5.25 -9.61 -1.76
CA ASP A 95 -5.74 -10.99 -1.82
C ASP A 95 -6.50 -11.38 -0.55
N GLN A 96 -6.08 -10.91 0.63
CA GLN A 96 -6.84 -11.12 1.88
C GLN A 96 -8.19 -10.39 1.85
N ILE A 97 -8.25 -9.18 1.27
CA ILE A 97 -9.52 -8.46 1.10
C ILE A 97 -10.47 -9.23 0.19
N LEU A 98 -9.97 -9.74 -0.94
CA LEU A 98 -10.75 -10.50 -1.91
C LEU A 98 -11.25 -11.85 -1.35
N LYS A 99 -10.41 -12.53 -0.55
CA LYS A 99 -10.82 -13.78 0.15
C LYS A 99 -11.89 -13.56 1.21
N GLY A 100 -12.03 -12.33 1.72
CA GLY A 100 -12.99 -12.00 2.76
C GLY A 100 -12.60 -12.55 4.14
N GLY A 101 -13.54 -12.47 5.08
CA GLY A 101 -13.38 -12.97 6.46
C GLY A 101 -13.55 -11.89 7.53
N LYS A 102 -13.25 -12.24 8.78
CA LYS A 102 -13.47 -11.36 9.92
C LYS A 102 -12.53 -10.15 9.87
N GLY A 103 -13.10 -8.95 9.93
CA GLY A 103 -12.34 -7.69 9.96
C GLY A 103 -11.91 -7.18 8.59
N VAL A 104 -12.36 -7.81 7.50
CA VAL A 104 -12.01 -7.40 6.13
C VAL A 104 -12.37 -5.95 5.81
N GLU A 105 -13.50 -5.46 6.32
CA GLU A 105 -13.91 -4.07 6.07
C GLU A 105 -12.96 -3.05 6.69
N LYS A 106 -12.36 -3.36 7.84
CA LYS A 106 -11.34 -2.49 8.46
C LYS A 106 -10.05 -2.51 7.66
N ILE A 107 -9.65 -3.69 7.17
CA ILE A 107 -8.47 -3.86 6.31
C ILE A 107 -8.66 -3.07 5.01
N GLU A 108 -9.83 -3.20 4.36
CA GLU A 108 -10.16 -2.46 3.15
C GLU A 108 -10.19 -0.96 3.41
N ALA A 109 -10.80 -0.50 4.51
CA ALA A 109 -10.81 0.92 4.88
C ALA A 109 -9.39 1.49 5.06
N ASP A 110 -8.49 0.75 5.71
CA ASP A 110 -7.08 1.14 5.87
C ASP A 110 -6.34 1.21 4.51
N VAL A 111 -6.61 0.27 3.60
CA VAL A 111 -6.04 0.28 2.25
C VAL A 111 -6.61 1.43 1.40
N VAL A 112 -7.92 1.69 1.48
CA VAL A 112 -8.57 2.83 0.80
C VAL A 112 -7.96 4.13 1.29
N ALA A 113 -7.83 4.33 2.61
CA ALA A 113 -7.22 5.54 3.18
C ALA A 113 -5.76 5.72 2.71
N PHE A 114 -4.99 4.62 2.69
CA PHE A 114 -3.63 4.60 2.19
C PHE A 114 -3.57 4.96 0.70
N VAL A 115 -4.37 4.34 -0.16
CA VAL A 115 -4.34 4.59 -1.61
C VAL A 115 -4.85 6.00 -1.94
N GLN A 116 -5.92 6.45 -1.31
CA GLN A 116 -6.54 7.75 -1.60
C GLN A 116 -5.86 8.95 -0.92
N GLY A 117 -4.98 8.72 0.05
CA GLY A 117 -4.20 9.80 0.69
C GLY A 117 -4.97 10.56 1.75
N LYS A 118 -6.04 9.97 2.27
CA LYS A 118 -6.85 10.56 3.35
C LYS A 118 -6.12 10.56 4.71
N ASP A 119 -4.96 9.89 4.79
CA ASP A 119 -4.05 9.92 5.94
C ASP A 119 -3.17 11.19 6.02
N SER A 120 -3.13 12.04 4.99
CA SER A 120 -2.33 13.28 5.00
C SER A 120 -3.12 14.48 5.52
N LYS A 121 -3.46 14.47 6.82
CA LYS A 121 -3.45 15.69 7.63
C LYS A 121 -2.15 15.70 8.44
N THR A 122 -1.09 16.17 7.82
CA THR A 122 -0.03 16.90 8.53
C THR A 122 0.17 18.18 7.75
N SER A 123 -0.30 19.25 8.37
CA SER A 123 -0.17 20.65 8.00
C SER A 123 1.25 21.00 7.58
N SER A 124 1.36 21.81 6.54
CA SER A 124 2.33 22.89 6.44
C SER A 124 1.67 24.01 5.64
#